data_AF-A0A6I7FB73-F1
#
_entry.id   AF-A0A6I7FB73-F1
#
_cell.length_a   1.000
_cell.length_b   1.000
_cell.length_c   1.000
_cell.angle_alpha   90.00
_cell.angle_beta   90.00
_cell.angle_gamma   90.00
#
_symmetry.space_group_name_H-M   'P 1'
#
loop_
_entity.id
_entity.type
_entity.pdbx_description
1 polymer ?
#
loop_
_entity_poly.entity_id
_entity_poly.type
_entity_poly.pdbx_seq_one_letter_code
_entity_poly.pdbx_strand_id
1 'polypeptide(L)' 'MAEFKSKYPELGFYVDAEFKSFKNGVYKTESQDEIKVLSELADVTRIDKPTEEAAPKPAAKKQTRKSSAK' A
#
# COMPACT_ATOMS: atom_id res chain seq x y z
N MET A 1 -18.28 -1.20 -2.24
CA MET A 1 -16.90 -1.41 -2.72
C MET A 1 -15.90 -0.52 -2.01
N ALA A 2 -14.91 -1.15 -1.37
CA ALA A 2 -13.71 -0.52 -0.84
C ALA A 2 -12.49 -1.00 -1.63
N GLU A 3 -11.63 -0.09 -2.03
CA GLU A 3 -10.35 -0.41 -2.68
C GLU A 3 -9.20 -0.17 -1.70
N PHE A 4 -8.21 -1.05 -1.73
CA PHE A 4 -7.03 -1.00 -0.89
C PHE A 4 -5.77 -1.12 -1.74
N LYS A 5 -4.75 -0.34 -1.40
CA LYS A 5 -3.40 -0.43 -1.97
C LYS A 5 -2.47 -1.01 -0.92
N SER A 6 -1.79 -2.10 -1.25
CA SER A 6 -0.67 -2.57 -0.44
C SER A 6 0.62 -1.94 -0.96
N LYS A 7 1.55 -1.68 -0.04
CA LYS A 7 2.94 -1.38 -0.36
C LYS A 7 3.62 -2.51 -1.14
N TYR A 8 3.16 -3.75 -0.96
CA TYR A 8 3.71 -4.92 -1.64
C TYR A 8 2.80 -5.35 -2.80
N PRO A 9 3.34 -5.56 -4.01
CA PRO A 9 2.55 -5.87 -5.19
C PRO A 9 1.85 -7.24 -5.13
N GLU A 10 2.40 -8.18 -4.36
CA GLU A 10 1.92 -9.57 -4.22
C GLU A 10 1.70 -9.93 -2.75
N LEU A 11 1.15 -9.02 -1.94
CA LEU A 11 0.83 -9.32 -0.55
C LEU A 11 -0.29 -10.38 -0.49
N GLY A 12 -0.06 -11.48 0.20
CA GLY A 12 -1.07 -12.48 0.55
C GLY A 12 -1.51 -12.33 1.99
N PHE A 13 -2.80 -12.49 2.26
CA PHE A 13 -3.40 -12.45 3.59
C PHE A 13 -4.53 -13.47 3.69
N TYR A 14 -4.91 -13.82 4.91
CA TYR A 14 -6.02 -14.73 5.16
C TYR A 14 -7.20 -13.98 5.77
N VAL A 15 -8.40 -14.26 5.29
CA VAL A 15 -9.66 -13.79 5.87
C VAL A 15 -10.58 -14.98 6.01
N ASP A 16 -11.03 -15.28 7.23
CA ASP A 16 -11.91 -16.42 7.52
C ASP A 16 -11.43 -17.76 6.90
N ALA A 17 -10.13 -18.02 7.02
CA ALA A 17 -9.43 -19.18 6.45
C ALA A 17 -9.36 -19.23 4.90
N GLU A 18 -9.86 -18.21 4.20
CA GLU A 18 -9.62 -18.03 2.77
C GLU A 18 -8.33 -17.25 2.52
N PHE A 19 -7.45 -17.79 1.70
CA PHE A 19 -6.27 -17.06 1.21
C PHE A 19 -6.69 -16.06 0.14
N LYS A 20 -6.39 -14.78 0.36
CA LYS A 20 -6.62 -13.70 -0.59
C LYS A 20 -5.31 -12.97 -0.85
N SER A 21 -5.15 -12.44 -2.04
CA SER A 21 -3.92 -11.75 -2.41
C SER A 21 -4.22 -10.47 -3.16
N PHE A 22 -3.38 -9.46 -2.95
CA PHE A 22 -3.35 -8.26 -3.75
C PHE A 22 -2.93 -8.62 -5.19
N LYS A 23 -3.54 -7.96 -6.17
CA LYS A 23 -3.14 -8.05 -7.57
C LYS A 23 -2.53 -6.72 -7.98
N ASN A 24 -1.24 -6.72 -8.33
CA ASN A 24 -0.47 -5.50 -8.62
C ASN A 24 -0.53 -4.46 -7.47
N GLY A 25 -0.57 -4.94 -6.22
CA GLY A 25 -0.67 -4.09 -5.04
C GLY A 25 -2.04 -3.45 -4.83
N VAL A 26 -3.09 -3.88 -5.56
CA VAL A 26 -4.46 -3.40 -5.39
C VAL A 26 -5.37 -4.57 -5.01
N TYR A 27 -6.29 -4.31 -4.08
CA TYR A 27 -7.29 -5.27 -3.64
C TYR A 27 -8.64 -4.56 -3.51
N LYS A 28 -9.70 -5.13 -4.08
CA LYS A 28 -11.05 -4.57 -4.03
C LYS A 28 -11.97 -5.55 -3.32
N THR A 29 -12.74 -5.06 -2.36
CA THR A 29 -13.66 -5.88 -1.58
C THR A 29 -14.90 -5.10 -1.15
N GLU A 30 -15.98 -5.82 -0.90
CA GLU A 30 -17.20 -5.30 -0.27
C GLU A 30 -17.47 -5.97 1.08
N SER A 31 -16.68 -6.98 1.45
CA SER A 31 -16.85 -7.75 2.68
C SER A 31 -16.31 -6.97 3.88
N GLN A 32 -17.13 -6.85 4.93
CA GLN A 32 -16.72 -6.15 6.15
C GLN A 32 -15.56 -6.85 6.87
N ASP A 33 -15.52 -8.18 6.85
CA ASP A 33 -14.44 -8.95 7.48
C ASP A 33 -13.09 -8.69 6.80
N GLU A 34 -13.09 -8.65 5.46
CA GLU A 34 -11.90 -8.30 4.68
C GLU A 34 -11.47 -6.86 4.96
N ILE A 35 -12.41 -5.92 4.99
CA ILE A 35 -12.13 -4.51 5.31
C ILE A 35 -11.50 -4.36 6.70
N LYS A 36 -11.96 -5.13 7.69
CA LYS A 36 -11.44 -5.11 9.05
C LYS A 36 -10.00 -5.58 9.11
N VAL A 37 -9.70 -6.74 8.51
CA VAL A 37 -8.33 -7.27 8.42
C VAL A 37 -7.42 -6.30 7.68
N LEU A 38 -7.87 -5.77 6.53
CA LEU A 38 -7.10 -4.81 5.73
C LEU A 38 -6.88 -3.48 6.45
N SER A 39 -7.79 -3.07 7.33
CA SER A 39 -7.64 -1.87 8.16
C SER A 39 -6.68 -2.07 9.34
N GLU A 40 -6.43 -3.31 9.77
CA GLU A 40 -5.44 -3.64 10.79
C GLU A 40 -4.02 -3.75 10.21
N LEU A 41 -3.89 -3.95 8.89
CA LEU A 41 -2.60 -4.03 8.22
C LEU A 41 -1.98 -2.64 8.03
N ALA A 42 -0.87 -2.38 8.73
CA ALA A 42 -0.13 -1.12 8.64
C ALA A 42 0.44 -0.81 7.23
N ASP A 43 0.69 -1.85 6.42
CA ASP A 43 1.24 -1.73 5.07
C ASP A 43 0.17 -1.61 3.96
N VAL A 44 -1.10 -1.44 4.35
CA VAL A 44 -2.25 -1.32 3.43
C VAL A 44 -2.94 0.03 3.63
N THR A 45 -3.28 0.69 2.52
CA THR A 45 -3.92 2.01 2.50
C THR A 45 -5.25 1.93 1.76
N ARG A 46 -6.35 2.39 2.38
CA ARG A 46 -7.67 2.42 1.72
C ARG A 46 -7.77 3.59 0.74
N ILE A 47 -8.10 3.32 -0.53
CA ILE A 47 -8.13 4.25 -1.68
C ILE A 47 -9.56 4.52 -2.18
N ASP A 48 -10.57 4.42 -1.31
CA ASP A 48 -12.01 4.62 -1.60
C ASP A 48 -12.34 5.93 -2.37
N LYS A 49 -11.43 6.92 -2.35
CA LYS A 49 -11.44 8.09 -3.24
C LYS A 49 -10.23 8.09 -4.17
N PRO A 50 -10.43 8.41 -5.47
CA PRO A 50 -9.41 8.33 -6.50
C PRO A 50 -8.29 9.30 -6.15
N THR A 51 -7.18 8.76 -5.65
CA THR A 51 -5.93 9.51 -5.55
C THR A 51 -4.88 8.64 -6.22
N GLU A 52 -4.90 8.72 -7.55
CA GLU A 52 -3.74 9.22 -8.30
C GLU A 52 -2.46 9.30 -7.45
N GLU A 53 -1.73 8.20 -7.32
CA GLU A 53 -0.27 8.25 -7.22
C GLU A 53 0.32 6.84 -7.36
N ALA A 54 0.76 6.55 -8.57
CA ALA A 54 1.94 5.76 -8.77
C ALA A 54 3.12 6.49 -8.12
N ALA A 55 3.51 6.09 -6.91
CA ALA A 55 4.77 6.51 -6.33
C ALA A 55 5.70 5.31 -6.13
N PRO A 56 6.30 4.75 -7.20
CA PRO A 56 7.55 4.02 -7.03
C PRO A 56 8.66 5.07 -7.03
N LYS A 57 9.24 5.35 -5.87
CA LYS A 57 10.69 5.54 -5.72
C LYS A 57 11.04 5.65 -4.24
N PRO A 58 11.84 4.72 -3.70
CA PRO A 58 12.41 4.92 -2.37
C PRO A 58 13.29 6.17 -2.44
N ALA A 59 12.95 7.18 -1.63
CA ALA A 59 13.79 8.34 -1.43
C ALA A 59 15.12 7.89 -0.82
N ALA A 60 16.15 7.79 -1.66
CA ALA A 60 17.52 7.63 -1.22
C ALA A 60 17.87 8.86 -0.37
N LYS A 61 18.03 8.63 0.93
CA LYS A 61 18.43 9.63 1.92
C LYS A 61 19.93 9.96 1.76
N LYS A 62 20.25 11.26 1.86
CA LYS A 62 21.56 11.90 2.16
C LYS A 62 22.56 11.90 0.98
N GLN A 63 23.29 12.98 0.67
CA GLN A 63 23.93 13.95 1.55
C GLN A 63 23.96 15.35 0.91
N THR A 64 23.53 16.34 1.69
CA THR A 64 24.03 17.71 1.60
C THR A 64 25.52 17.73 1.97
N ARG A 65 26.38 18.23 1.09
CA ARG A 65 27.61 18.91 1.51
C ARG A 65 27.77 20.22 0.75
N LYS A 66 27.64 21.29 1.53
CA LYS A 66 28.02 22.67 1.24
C LYS A 66 29.54 22.78 1.36
N SER A 67 30.22 23.27 0.33
CA SER A 67 31.56 23.88 0.32
C SER A 67 31.91 24.06 -1.17
N SER A 68 32.50 25.13 -1.70
CA SER A 68 33.10 26.37 -1.19
C SER A 68 33.37 27.23 -2.44
N ALA A 69 33.45 28.53 -2.25
CA ALA A 69 33.95 29.51 -3.21
C ALA A 69 35.28 29.11 -3.87
N LYS A 70 35.45 29.51 -5.13
CA LYS A 70 36.73 29.93 -5.70
C LYS A 70 36.45 30.87 -6.87
#